data_AF-A0A9R0Z8Z6-F1
#
_entry.id   AF-A0A9R0Z8Z6-F1
#
_cell.length_a   1.000
_cell.length_b   1.000
_cell.length_c   1.000
_cell.angle_alpha   90.00
_cell.angle_beta   90.00
_cell.angle_gamma   90.00
#
_symmetry.space_group_name_H-M   'P 1'
#
loop_
_entity.id
_entity.type
_entity.pdbx_description
1 polymer ?
#
loop_
_entity_poly.entity_id
_entity_poly.type
_entity_poly.pdbx_seq_one_letter_code
_entity_poly.pdbx_strand_id
1 'polypeptide(L)'
;MYFLGFPVYRFEQNNSAPAAKDPDSAFFKRLDSFQPCDINELKPGTHFFAVYGDNFFKSATYTIEIVCAESFPTEKEKLQSVEAKILTKRAELSKFETEYREVLAKFTEMTSKYTQEMQMVCSVLML
;
A
#
# COMPACT_ATOMS: atom_id res chain seq x y z
N MET A 1 1.69 18.76 11.94
CA MET A 1 1.06 17.52 12.44
C MET A 1 -0.43 17.79 12.57
N TYR A 2 -1.28 16.84 12.21
CA TYR A 2 -2.74 17.02 12.22
C TYR A 2 -3.38 15.92 13.08
N PHE A 3 -4.42 16.29 13.83
CA PHE A 3 -5.21 15.37 14.64
C PHE A 3 -6.67 15.56 14.23
N LEU A 4 -7.24 14.59 13.54
CA LEU A 4 -8.55 14.71 12.90
C LEU A 4 -9.69 14.13 13.75
N GLY A 5 -9.40 13.42 14.84
CA GLY A 5 -10.41 12.87 15.73
C GLY A 5 -11.21 11.71 15.11
N PHE A 6 -10.69 11.13 14.03
CA PHE A 6 -11.19 9.92 13.39
C PHE A 6 -10.04 9.22 12.66
N PRO A 7 -10.11 7.89 12.44
CA PRO A 7 -9.07 7.17 11.71
C PRO A 7 -8.93 7.69 10.28
N VAL A 8 -7.69 7.90 9.84
CA VAL A 8 -7.37 8.32 8.46
C VAL A 8 -6.26 7.43 7.94
N TYR A 9 -6.28 7.17 6.64
CA TYR A 9 -5.30 6.34 5.98
C TYR A 9 -4.27 7.19 5.24
N ARG A 10 -3.02 6.74 5.29
CA ARG A 10 -1.95 7.26 4.44
C ARG A 10 -1.84 6.42 3.19
N PHE A 11 -1.60 7.07 2.06
CA PHE A 11 -1.21 6.42 0.83
C PHE A 11 0.13 6.96 0.35
N GLU A 12 1.18 6.15 0.46
CA GLU A 12 2.48 6.51 -0.11
C GLU A 12 2.47 6.13 -1.60
N GLN A 13 2.27 7.14 -2.47
CA GLN A 13 2.22 6.97 -3.92
C GLN A 13 3.58 6.60 -4.54
N ASN A 14 4.67 6.84 -3.79
CA ASN A 14 6.05 6.57 -4.19
C ASN A 14 6.58 5.22 -3.71
N ASN A 15 5.71 4.25 -3.41
CA ASN A 15 6.14 2.85 -3.31
C ASN A 15 6.46 2.31 -4.70
N SER A 16 7.54 2.79 -5.30
CA SER A 16 8.32 2.01 -6.25
C SER A 16 8.82 0.81 -5.48
N ALA A 17 8.01 -0.26 -5.44
CA ALA A 17 8.49 -1.56 -5.02
C ALA A 17 9.82 -1.78 -5.76
N PRO A 18 10.94 -2.00 -5.04
CA PRO A 18 12.26 -2.08 -5.66
C PRO A 18 12.16 -3.10 -6.78
N ALA A 19 12.23 -2.62 -8.04
CA ALA A 19 12.02 -3.34 -9.28
C ALA A 19 11.50 -4.77 -9.02
N ALA A 20 10.20 -4.90 -8.73
CA ALA A 20 9.64 -6.23 -8.51
C ALA A 20 10.06 -7.06 -9.72
N LYS A 21 10.82 -8.15 -9.50
CA LYS A 21 11.31 -9.03 -10.57
C LYS A 21 10.16 -9.55 -11.45
N ASP A 22 8.95 -9.44 -10.92
CA ASP A 22 7.67 -9.79 -11.49
C ASP A 22 6.78 -8.53 -11.62
N PRO A 23 6.48 -8.05 -12.85
CA PRO A 23 5.61 -6.89 -13.07
C PRO A 23 4.19 -7.09 -12.55
N ASP A 24 3.71 -8.34 -12.45
CA ASP A 24 2.38 -8.63 -11.91
C ASP A 24 2.33 -8.36 -10.40
N SER A 25 3.40 -8.70 -9.67
CA SER A 25 3.51 -8.36 -8.25
C SER A 25 3.48 -6.85 -8.00
N ALA A 26 3.96 -6.02 -8.92
CA ALA A 26 3.89 -4.56 -8.77
C ALA A 26 2.46 -4.05 -8.91
N PHE A 27 1.66 -4.67 -9.79
CA PHE A 27 0.24 -4.35 -9.94
C PHE A 27 -0.57 -4.74 -8.70
N PHE A 28 -0.41 -5.96 -8.20
CA PHE A 28 -1.21 -6.46 -7.07
C PHE A 28 -0.91 -5.73 -5.76
N LYS A 29 0.34 -5.34 -5.53
CA LYS A 29 0.78 -4.65 -4.29
C LYS A 29 0.59 -3.13 -4.32
N ARG A 30 -0.03 -2.58 -5.37
CA ARG A 30 -0.15 -1.13 -5.57
C ARG A 30 -0.94 -0.42 -4.45
N LEU A 31 -1.82 -1.14 -3.76
CA LEU A 31 -2.61 -0.60 -2.65
C LEU A 31 -2.06 -1.01 -1.26
N ASP A 32 -0.94 -1.72 -1.17
CA ASP A 32 -0.39 -2.19 0.11
C ASP A 32 0.16 -1.07 0.99
N SER A 33 0.57 0.05 0.36
CA SER A 33 0.97 1.27 1.08
C SER A 33 -0.21 2.03 1.68
N PHE A 34 -1.46 1.61 1.40
CA PHE A 34 -2.65 2.18 2.01
C PHE A 34 -2.83 1.63 3.42
N GLN A 35 -2.32 2.37 4.41
CA GLN A 35 -2.25 1.96 5.81
C GLN A 35 -2.81 3.03 6.74
N PRO A 36 -3.41 2.64 7.88
CA PRO A 36 -3.90 3.61 8.85
C PRO A 36 -2.75 4.45 9.40
N CYS A 37 -2.98 5.74 9.57
CA CYS A 37 -2.03 6.61 10.26
C CYS A 37 -1.93 6.22 11.74
N ASP A 38 -0.72 6.27 12.29
CA ASP A 38 -0.44 5.87 13.68
C ASP A 38 -1.10 6.79 14.72
N ILE A 39 -1.18 8.09 14.41
CA ILE A 39 -1.72 9.11 15.30
C ILE A 39 -2.77 9.93 14.57
N ASN A 40 -4.02 9.75 14.97
CA ASN A 40 -5.19 10.33 14.31
C ASN A 40 -5.97 11.28 15.22
N GLU A 41 -5.75 11.19 16.53
CA GLU A 41 -6.51 11.91 17.54
C GLU A 41 -5.61 12.28 18.73
N LEU A 42 -5.87 13.46 19.29
CA LEU A 42 -5.27 13.92 20.54
C LEU A 42 -6.23 13.56 21.70
N LYS A 43 -5.91 12.50 22.44
CA LYS A 43 -6.75 12.06 23.58
C LYS A 43 -6.78 13.14 24.68
N PRO A 44 -7.84 13.22 25.50
CA PRO A 44 -7.86 14.08 26.67
C PRO A 44 -6.65 13.80 27.58
N GLY A 45 -5.91 14.83 27.98
CA GLY A 45 -4.74 14.70 28.84
C GLY A 45 -3.67 15.75 28.60
N THR A 46 -2.56 15.62 29.33
CA THR A 46 -1.36 16.46 29.13
C THR A 46 -0.55 15.92 27.95
N HIS A 47 -0.21 16.80 27.02
CA HIS A 47 0.61 16.49 25.85
C HIS A 47 1.90 17.27 25.88
N PHE A 48 3.00 16.62 25.49
CA PHE A 48 4.31 17.25 25.39
C PHE A 48 4.70 17.38 23.92
N PHE A 49 4.93 18.62 23.49
CA PHE A 49 5.47 18.93 22.18
C PHE A 49 6.93 19.33 22.35
N ALA A 50 7.84 18.61 21.71
CA ALA A 50 9.26 18.87 21.77
C ALA A 50 9.82 19.06 20.36
N VAL A 51 10.74 20.01 20.22
CA VAL A 51 11.52 20.19 18.99
C VAL A 51 12.82 19.42 19.17
N TYR A 52 13.01 18.37 18.37
CA TYR A 52 14.27 17.62 18.34
C TYR A 52 15.22 18.27 17.33
N GLY A 53 16.48 18.46 17.72
CA GLY A 53 17.51 19.04 16.86
C GLY A 53 18.85 18.35 17.10
N ASP A 54 19.62 18.20 16.03
CA ASP A 54 20.97 17.60 16.02
C ASP A 54 22.10 18.66 16.10
N ASN A 55 21.75 19.94 16.02
CA ASN A 55 22.69 21.03 15.81
C ASN A 55 22.92 21.84 17.10
N PHE A 56 23.77 21.31 17.99
CA PHE A 56 24.06 21.92 19.31
C PHE A 56 24.97 23.17 19.25
N PHE A 57 25.52 23.51 18.08
CA PHE A 57 26.53 24.55 17.93
C PHE A 57 25.96 25.95 17.64
N LYS A 58 24.66 26.07 17.34
CA LYS A 58 24.02 27.34 17.00
C LYS A 58 22.67 27.46 17.70
N SER A 59 22.40 28.64 18.27
CA SER A 59 21.08 28.96 18.81
C SER A 59 20.05 29.02 17.68
N ALA A 60 18.89 28.41 17.89
CA ALA A 60 17.76 28.50 16.99
C ALA A 60 16.51 28.90 17.79
N THR A 61 15.70 29.77 17.20
CA THR A 61 14.43 30.24 17.78
C THR A 61 13.29 29.49 17.09
N TYR A 62 12.37 28.95 17.87
CA TYR A 62 11.21 28.21 17.36
C TYR A 62 9.92 28.77 17.95
N THR A 63 8.86 28.76 17.15
CA THR A 63 7.50 29.06 17.58
C THR A 63 6.64 27.85 17.26
N ILE A 64 5.92 27.34 18.26
CA ILE A 64 4.92 26.28 18.08
C ILE A 64 3.55 26.93 18.11
N GLU A 65 2.80 26.79 17.02
CA GLU A 65 1.43 27.27 16.92
C GLU A 65 0.47 26.08 16.86
N ILE A 66 -0.63 26.19 17.60
CA ILE A 66 -1.69 25.19 17.64
C ILE A 66 -2.95 25.87 17.14
N VAL A 67 -3.50 25.37 16.04
CA VAL A 67 -4.69 25.91 15.40
C VAL A 67 -5.77 24.85 15.38
N CYS A 68 -6.98 25.22 15.82
CA CYS A 68 -8.16 24.39 15.65
C CYS A 68 -8.78 24.69 14.28
N ALA A 69 -8.88 23.66 13.43
CA ALA A 69 -9.59 23.79 12.18
C ALA A 69 -11.11 23.92 12.43
N GLU A 70 -11.82 24.54 11.49
CA GLU A 70 -13.28 24.53 11.46
C GLU A 70 -13.82 23.10 11.31
N SER A 71 -15.12 22.89 11.58
CA SER A 71 -15.76 21.60 11.38
C SER A 71 -16.00 21.34 9.88
N PHE A 72 -15.64 20.15 9.40
CA PHE A 72 -15.74 19.74 7.99
C PHE A 72 -16.50 18.39 7.83
N PRO A 73 -17.78 18.30 8.23
CA PRO A 73 -18.52 17.04 8.27
C PRO A 73 -18.67 16.38 6.89
N THR A 74 -18.91 17.18 5.85
CA THR A 74 -19.10 16.70 4.49
C THR A 74 -17.81 16.14 3.90
N GLU A 75 -16.67 16.79 4.13
CA GLU A 75 -15.35 16.34 3.69
C GLU A 75 -14.96 15.07 4.43
N LYS A 76 -15.24 14.99 5.74
CA LYS A 76 -15.03 13.78 6.54
C LYS A 76 -15.79 12.58 5.97
N GLU A 77 -17.08 12.73 5.66
CA GLU A 77 -17.88 11.64 5.07
C GLU A 77 -17.36 11.23 3.69
N LYS A 78 -17.01 12.20 2.84
CA LYS A 78 -16.41 11.94 1.53
C LYS A 78 -15.10 11.16 1.66
N LEU A 79 -14.24 11.57 2.59
CA LEU A 79 -12.96 10.91 2.86
C LEU A 79 -13.20 9.46 3.30
N GLN A 80 -14.03 9.23 4.32
CA GLN A 80 -14.37 7.89 4.80
C GLN A 80 -14.97 7.01 3.69
N SER A 81 -15.82 7.56 2.82
CA SER A 81 -16.38 6.84 1.68
C SER A 81 -15.29 6.39 0.69
N VAL A 82 -14.34 7.27 0.38
CA VAL A 82 -13.22 6.96 -0.51
C VAL A 82 -12.29 5.93 0.12
N GLU A 83 -11.94 6.09 1.39
CA GLU A 83 -11.07 5.15 2.12
C GLU A 83 -11.70 3.75 2.18
N ALA A 84 -13.00 3.66 2.46
CA ALA A 84 -13.74 2.39 2.44
C ALA A 84 -13.68 1.70 1.07
N LYS A 85 -13.83 2.47 -0.02
CA LYS A 85 -13.70 1.94 -1.39
C LYS A 85 -12.29 1.41 -1.67
N ILE A 86 -11.25 2.12 -1.22
CA ILE A 86 -9.86 1.69 -1.39
C ILE A 86 -9.59 0.39 -0.61
N LEU A 87 -10.09 0.28 0.63
CA LEU A 87 -9.96 -0.95 1.43
C LEU A 87 -10.64 -2.15 0.77
N THR A 88 -11.87 -1.96 0.28
CA THR A 88 -12.58 -3.01 -0.48
C THR A 88 -11.78 -3.42 -1.72
N LYS A 89 -11.27 -2.45 -2.49
CA LYS A 89 -10.48 -2.73 -3.69
C LYS A 89 -9.18 -3.46 -3.38
N ARG A 90 -8.51 -3.13 -2.28
CA ARG A 90 -7.31 -3.82 -1.81
C ARG A 90 -7.61 -5.29 -1.47
N ALA A 91 -8.73 -5.55 -0.79
CA ALA A 91 -9.15 -6.93 -0.48
C ALA A 91 -9.50 -7.72 -1.76
N GLU A 92 -10.21 -7.10 -2.70
CA GLU A 92 -10.50 -7.68 -4.02
C GLU A 92 -9.21 -8.02 -4.79
N LEU A 93 -8.23 -7.10 -4.82
CA LEU A 93 -6.95 -7.32 -5.50
C LEU A 93 -6.16 -8.46 -4.87
N SER A 94 -6.13 -8.57 -3.54
CA SER A 94 -5.44 -9.65 -2.84
C SER A 94 -6.07 -11.03 -3.14
N LYS A 95 -7.40 -11.10 -3.20
CA LYS A 95 -8.11 -12.32 -3.63
C LYS A 95 -7.79 -12.65 -5.09
N PHE A 96 -7.86 -11.64 -5.97
CA PHE A 96 -7.56 -11.81 -7.39
C PHE A 96 -6.11 -12.26 -7.63
N GLU A 97 -5.12 -11.75 -6.88
CA GLU A 97 -3.73 -12.19 -6.95
C GLU A 97 -3.61 -13.70 -6.70
N THR A 98 -4.32 -14.20 -5.69
CA THR A 98 -4.29 -15.61 -5.31
C THR A 98 -4.82 -16.48 -6.45
N GLU A 99 -6.00 -16.15 -6.96
CA GLU A 99 -6.62 -16.86 -8.09
C GLU A 99 -5.76 -16.79 -9.35
N TYR A 100 -5.19 -15.62 -9.65
CA TYR A 100 -4.29 -15.41 -10.78
C TYR A 100 -3.05 -16.30 -10.70
N ARG A 101 -2.38 -16.35 -9.55
CA ARG A 101 -1.18 -17.17 -9.34
C ARG A 101 -1.48 -18.67 -9.47
N GLU A 102 -2.64 -19.12 -8.99
CA GLU A 102 -3.07 -20.52 -9.15
C GLU A 102 -3.28 -20.91 -10.62
N VAL A 103 -3.96 -20.06 -11.39
CA VAL A 103 -4.20 -20.30 -12.81
C VAL A 103 -2.88 -20.25 -13.60
N LEU A 104 -2.01 -19.30 -13.30
CA LEU A 104 -0.70 -19.16 -13.93
C LEU A 104 0.17 -20.40 -13.70
N ALA A 105 0.16 -20.97 -12.49
CA ALA A 105 0.87 -22.21 -12.19
C ALA A 105 0.38 -23.38 -13.04
N LYS A 106 -0.94 -23.59 -13.12
CA LYS A 106 -1.55 -24.65 -13.95
C LYS A 106 -1.25 -24.49 -15.44
N PHE A 107 -1.31 -23.25 -15.94
CA PHE A 107 -0.98 -22.94 -17.32
C PHE A 107 0.49 -23.25 -17.63
N THR A 108 1.40 -22.86 -16.73
CA THR A 108 2.85 -23.10 -16.87
C THR A 108 3.15 -24.59 -16.88
N GLU A 109 2.52 -25.36 -15.99
CA GLU A 109 2.64 -26.83 -15.94
C GLU A 109 2.18 -27.48 -17.25
N MET A 110 0.97 -27.15 -17.73
CA MET A 110 0.44 -27.68 -18.98
C MET A 110 1.29 -27.32 -20.20
N THR A 111 1.80 -26.09 -20.26
CA THR A 111 2.67 -25.63 -21.34
C THR A 111 3.99 -26.40 -21.33
N SER A 112 4.61 -26.58 -20.15
CA SER A 112 5.83 -27.37 -20.00
C SER A 112 5.63 -28.81 -20.45
N LYS A 113 4.52 -29.44 -20.04
CA LYS A 113 4.19 -30.80 -20.46
C LYS A 113 4.01 -30.89 -21.97
N TYR A 114 3.27 -29.96 -22.58
CA TYR A 114 3.10 -29.91 -24.03
C TYR A 114 4.43 -29.78 -24.77
N THR A 115 5.34 -28.92 -24.29
CA THR A 115 6.68 -28.78 -24.89
C THR A 115 7.50 -30.07 -24.80
N GLN A 116 7.45 -30.78 -23.67
CA GLN A 116 8.13 -32.07 -23.51
C GLN A 116 7.56 -33.14 -24.45
N GLU A 117 6.24 -33.27 -24.53
CA GLU A 117 5.57 -34.20 -25.45
C GLU A 117 5.91 -33.89 -26.90
N MET A 118 5.90 -32.60 -27.30
CA MET A 118 6.31 -32.17 -28.64
C MET A 118 7.75 -32.56 -28.95
N GLN A 119 8.69 -32.35 -28.01
CA GLN A 119 10.08 -32.74 -28.18
C GLN A 119 10.25 -34.27 -28.32
N MET A 120 9.51 -35.05 -27.54
CA MET A 120 9.51 -36.52 -27.64
C MET A 120 8.95 -36.99 -28.98
N VAL A 121 7.87 -36.39 -29.47
CA VAL A 121 7.32 -36.71 -30.80
C VAL A 121 8.32 -36.36 -31.90
N CYS A 122 8.94 -35.16 -31.84
CA CYS A 122 9.96 -34.75 -32.81
C CYS A 122 11.18 -35.70 -32.81
N SER A 123 11.64 -36.17 -31.65
CA SER A 123 12.79 -37.07 -31.58
C SER A 123 12.49 -38.46 -32.16
N VAL A 124 11.27 -38.96 -31.99
CA VAL A 124 10.81 -40.22 -32.61
C VAL A 124 10.70 -40.09 -34.14
N LEU A 125 10.27 -38.93 -34.64
CA LEU A 125 10.14 -38.63 -36.07
C LEU A 125 11.47 -38.31 -36.78
N MET A 126 12.56 -38.05 -36.04
CA MET A 126 13.91 -37.79 -36.58
C MET A 126 14.80 -39.06 -36.67
N LEU A 127 14.23 -40.25 -36.50
CA LEU A 127 14.82 -41.54 -36.93
C LEU A 127 14.42 -41.82 -38.39
#